data_AF-A0A520ICW6-F1
#
_entry.id   AF-A0A520ICW6-F1
#
_cell.length_a   1.000
_cell.length_b   1.000
_cell.length_c   1.000
_cell.angle_alpha   90.00
_cell.angle_beta   90.00
_cell.angle_gamma   90.00
#
_symmetry.space_group_name_H-M   'P 1'
#
loop_
_entity.id
_entity.type
_entity.pdbx_description
1 polymer ?
#
loop_
_entity_poly.entity_id
_entity_poly.type
_entity_poly.pdbx_seq_one_letter_code
_entity_poly.pdbx_strand_id
1 'polypeptide(L)' 'MLTTHPFDDDKLREECGIFGVSGSDSAAALVALGLHALQHRGQEAAGITSFDGHHFHTHRAMGHVAGNFDSDSVIRSLPG' A
#
# COMPACT_ATOMS: atom_id res chain seq x y z
N MET A 1 23.36 -23.69 -9.95
CA MET A 1 22.35 -24.44 -9.19
C MET A 1 21.21 -23.48 -8.92
N LEU A 2 20.00 -23.75 -9.43
CA LEU A 2 18.81 -23.01 -8.98
C LEU A 2 18.41 -23.62 -7.63
N THR A 3 18.53 -22.84 -6.57
CA THR A 3 18.01 -23.20 -5.25
C THR A 3 16.52 -22.83 -5.23
N THR A 4 15.67 -23.80 -4.89
CA THR A 4 14.22 -23.60 -4.76
C THR A 4 13.80 -23.24 -3.34
N HIS A 5 14.77 -23.02 -2.43
CA HIS A 5 14.52 -22.61 -1.07
C HIS A 5 14.51 -21.08 -0.96
N PRO A 6 13.41 -20.46 -0.52
CA PRO A 6 13.25 -19.01 -0.47
C PRO A 6 14.11 -18.32 0.60
N PHE A 7 14.90 -19.07 1.37
CA PHE A 7 15.74 -18.58 2.47
C PHE A 7 17.25 -18.77 2.22
N ASP A 8 17.64 -19.31 1.06
CA ASP A 8 19.05 -19.66 0.75
C ASP A 8 19.83 -18.49 0.10
N ASP A 9 19.19 -17.34 -0.14
CA ASP A 9 19.84 -16.13 -0.69
C ASP A 9 19.51 -14.93 0.22
N ASP A 10 20.52 -14.45 0.96
CA ASP A 10 20.44 -13.29 1.89
C ASP A 10 20.47 -11.95 1.12
N LYS A 11 19.73 -11.88 0.01
CA LYS A 11 19.61 -10.70 -0.84
C LYS A 11 18.22 -10.10 -0.69
N LEU A 12 18.17 -8.77 -0.58
CA LEU A 12 16.91 -8.03 -0.78
C LEU A 12 16.41 -8.34 -2.19
N ARG A 13 15.36 -9.16 -2.28
CA ARG A 13 14.54 -9.27 -3.47
C ARG A 13 13.62 -8.04 -3.51
N GLU A 14 13.33 -7.55 -4.72
CA GLU A 14 12.26 -6.59 -4.91
C GLU A 14 10.94 -7.29 -4.60
N GLU A 15 10.45 -7.08 -3.39
CA GLU A 15 9.24 -7.72 -2.88
C GLU A 15 8.26 -6.61 -2.49
N CYS A 16 7.09 -6.56 -3.11
CA CYS A 16 6.09 -5.51 -2.89
C CYS A 16 5.69 -5.38 -1.39
N GLY A 17 5.47 -4.15 -0.92
CA GLY A 17 4.97 -3.84 0.42
C GLY A 17 3.46 -4.02 0.59
N ILE A 18 3.05 -4.55 1.74
CA ILE A 18 1.65 -4.57 2.18
C ILE A 18 1.52 -3.89 3.53
N PHE A 19 0.44 -3.14 3.73
CA PHE A 19 0.11 -2.50 4.99
C PHE A 19 -1.42 -2.43 5.14
N GLY A 20 -1.94 -2.64 6.35
CA GLY A 20 -3.37 -2.67 6.61
C GLY A 20 -3.73 -2.10 7.98
N VAL A 21 -4.90 -1.50 8.07
CA VAL A 21 -5.45 -0.89 9.30
C VAL A 21 -6.90 -1.30 9.45
N SER A 22 -7.34 -1.53 10.69
CA SER A 22 -8.72 -1.87 11.04
C SER A 22 -9.15 -1.14 12.30
N GLY A 23 -10.42 -0.77 12.40
CA GLY A 23 -10.98 -0.15 13.62
C GLY A 23 -10.58 1.31 13.82
N SER A 24 -10.39 2.05 12.72
CA SER A 24 -10.02 3.46 12.74
C SER A 24 -10.75 4.21 11.63
N ASP A 25 -11.42 5.30 11.98
CA ASP A 25 -12.11 6.19 11.02
C ASP A 25 -11.17 6.86 10.01
N SER A 26 -9.86 6.79 10.23
CA SER A 26 -8.81 7.31 9.36
C SER A 26 -7.96 6.21 8.71
N ALA A 27 -8.52 5.00 8.53
CA ALA A 27 -7.78 3.83 8.06
C ALA A 27 -7.04 4.08 6.73
N ALA A 28 -7.70 4.66 5.73
CA ALA A 28 -7.09 4.92 4.41
C ALA A 28 -5.85 5.86 4.50
N ALA A 29 -5.92 6.91 5.31
CA ALA A 29 -4.81 7.84 5.51
C ALA A 29 -3.62 7.17 6.22
N LEU A 30 -3.89 6.35 7.24
CA LEU A 30 -2.87 5.58 7.94
C LEU A 30 -2.23 4.53 7.03
N VAL A 31 -3.01 3.90 6.15
CA VAL A 31 -2.48 2.98 5.13
C VAL A 31 -1.57 3.71 4.15
N ALA A 32 -1.94 4.89 3.68
CA ALA A 32 -1.07 5.70 2.82
C ALA A 32 0.27 6.01 3.50
N LEU A 33 0.25 6.40 4.79
CA LEU A 33 1.48 6.64 5.55
C LEU A 33 2.32 5.37 5.73
N GLY A 34 1.69 4.24 6.03
CA GLY A 34 2.36 2.95 6.17
C GLY A 34 3.00 2.49 4.85
N LEU A 35 2.29 2.62 3.73
CA LEU A 35 2.82 2.33 2.40
C LEU A 35 3.97 3.28 2.03
N HIS A 36 3.90 4.55 2.43
CA HIS A 36 5.01 5.49 2.25
C HIS A 36 6.27 5.04 3.01
N ALA A 37 6.12 4.57 4.25
CA ALA A 37 7.25 4.00 5.00
C ALA A 37 7.84 2.74 4.32
N LEU A 38 7.00 1.97 3.61
CA LEU A 38 7.40 0.79 2.84
C LEU A 38 7.83 1.09 1.39
N GLN A 39 7.89 2.36 0.97
CA GLN A 39 8.18 2.75 -0.42
C GLN A 39 9.51 2.19 -0.96
N HIS A 40 10.49 1.96 -0.08
CA HIS A 40 11.77 1.36 -0.43
C HIS A 40 11.65 -0.10 -0.94
N ARG A 41 10.48 -0.74 -0.76
CA ARG A 41 10.19 -2.11 -1.23
C ARG A 41 9.54 -2.17 -2.62
N GLY A 42 9.17 -1.04 -3.20
CA GLY A 42 8.60 -0.97 -4.55
C GLY A 42 8.23 0.46 -4.92
N GLN A 43 8.61 0.91 -6.12
CA GLN A 43 8.44 2.31 -6.56
C GLN A 43 7.55 2.46 -7.80
N GLU A 44 7.13 1.34 -8.39
CA GLU A 44 6.44 1.30 -9.68
C GLU A 44 4.97 1.69 -9.58
N ALA A 45 4.28 1.30 -8.50
CA ALA A 45 2.86 1.53 -8.29
C ALA A 45 2.47 1.44 -6.81
N ALA A 46 1.31 2.01 -6.48
CA ALA A 46 0.68 1.87 -5.17
C ALA A 46 -0.84 1.77 -5.31
N GLY A 47 -1.48 1.16 -4.31
CA GLY A 47 -2.93 1.02 -4.28
C GLY A 47 -3.46 0.85 -2.86
N ILE A 48 -4.64 1.42 -2.61
CA ILE A 48 -5.37 1.28 -1.35
C ILE A 48 -6.78 0.80 -1.68
N THR A 49 -7.27 -0.14 -0.86
CA THR A 49 -8.66 -0.56 -0.86
C THR A 49 -9.20 -0.45 0.56
N SER A 50 -10.30 0.28 0.73
CA SER A 50 -11.02 0.44 2.01
C SER A 50 -12.43 -0.15 1.90
N PHE A 51 -13.09 -0.34 3.04
CA PHE A 51 -14.44 -0.87 3.12
C PHE A 51 -15.24 -0.06 4.13
N ASP A 52 -16.35 0.53 3.67
CA ASP A 52 -17.18 1.44 4.49
C ASP A 52 -18.29 0.72 5.29
N GLY A 53 -18.26 -0.62 5.33
CA GLY A 53 -19.34 -1.44 5.90
C GLY A 53 -20.34 -1.95 4.85
N HIS A 54 -20.35 -1.39 3.64
CA HIS A 54 -21.26 -1.75 2.56
C HIS A 54 -20.54 -2.04 1.24
N HIS A 55 -19.58 -1.19 0.86
CA HIS A 55 -18.87 -1.24 -0.42
C HIS A 55 -17.36 -1.14 -0.24
N PHE A 56 -16.65 -1.77 -1.16
CA PHE A 56 -15.20 -1.58 -1.29
C PHE A 56 -14.92 -0.37 -2.17
N HIS A 57 -13.99 0.47 -1.72
CA HIS A 57 -13.50 1.65 -2.44
C HIS A 57 -12.04 1.43 -2.77
N THR A 58 -11.63 1.71 -4.01
CA THR A 58 -10.28 1.39 -4.48
C THR A 58 -9.69 2.52 -5.28
N HIS A 59 -8.45 2.89 -4.95
CA HIS A 59 -7.63 3.79 -5.74
C HIS A 59 -6.28 3.12 -5.99
N ARG A 60 -5.84 3.11 -7.25
CA ARG A 60 -4.57 2.53 -7.69
C ARG A 60 -3.93 3.46 -8.71
N ALA A 61 -2.64 3.66 -8.61
CA ALA A 61 -1.90 4.52 -9.51
C ALA A 61 -0.43 4.08 -9.64
N MET A 62 0.16 4.43 -10.79
CA MET A 62 1.58 4.23 -11.03
C MET A 62 2.40 5.28 -10.28
N GLY A 63 3.61 4.94 -9.87
CA GLY A 63 4.55 5.82 -9.17
C GLY A 63 4.40 5.81 -7.64
N HIS A 64 5.02 6.80 -7.00
CA HIS A 64 5.18 6.86 -5.55
C HIS A 64 3.86 7.11 -4.81
N VAL A 65 3.76 6.56 -3.60
CA VAL A 65 2.63 6.76 -2.68
C VAL A 65 2.40 8.25 -2.42
N ALA A 66 3.46 9.01 -2.16
CA ALA A 66 3.38 10.43 -1.86
C ALA A 66 2.95 11.31 -3.06
N GLY A 67 2.96 10.79 -4.29
CA GLY A 67 2.41 11.52 -5.45
C GLY A 67 0.97 11.13 -5.78
N ASN A 68 0.49 10.01 -5.23
CA ASN A 68 -0.81 9.43 -5.56
C ASN A 68 -1.83 9.56 -4.41
N PHE A 69 -1.37 9.78 -3.18
CA PHE A 69 -2.21 9.84 -1.97
C PHE A 69 -1.91 11.11 -1.13
N ASP A 70 -1.54 12.22 -1.77
CA ASP A 70 -1.17 13.50 -1.15
C ASP A 70 -2.34 14.49 -0.96
N SER A 71 -3.47 14.24 -1.61
CA SER A 71 -4.63 15.12 -1.59
C SER A 71 -5.77 14.58 -0.74
N ASP A 72 -6.42 15.49 -0.01
CA ASP A 72 -7.60 15.20 0.80
C ASP A 72 -8.74 14.60 -0.05
N SER A 73 -8.89 15.02 -1.30
CA SER A 73 -9.90 14.47 -2.22
C SER A 73 -9.67 12.99 -2.53
N VAL A 74 -8.43 12.55 -2.73
CA VAL A 74 -8.11 11.13 -2.95
C VAL A 74 -8.41 10.32 -1.70
N ILE A 75 -7.98 10.79 -0.53
CA ILE A 75 -8.25 10.08 0.73
C ILE A 75 -9.74 9.97 1.00
N ARG A 76 -10.52 11.04 0.77
CA ARG A 76 -11.99 11.01 0.92
C ARG A 76 -12.71 10.10 -0.08
N SER A 77 -12.07 9.76 -1.20
CA SER A 77 -12.59 8.76 -2.14
C SER A 77 -12.43 7.31 -1.65
N LEU A 78 -11.76 7.12 -0.51
CA LEU A 78 -11.53 5.84 0.15
C LEU A 78 -12.16 5.82 1.55
N PRO A 79 -13.50 5.94 1.68
CA PRO A 79 -14.17 5.89 2.98
C PRO A 79 -14.09 4.48 3.60
N GLY A 80 -14.22 4.45 4.93
CA GLY A 80 -14.15 3.25 5.77
C GLY A 80 -13.01 3.26 6.78
#